data_AF-A0A9Q0RDR1-F1
#
_entry.id   AF-A0A9Q0RDR1-F1
#
_cell.length_a   1.000
_cell.length_b   1.000
_cell.length_c   1.000
_cell.angle_alpha   90.00
_cell.angle_beta   90.00
_cell.angle_gamma   90.00
#
_symmetry.space_group_name_H-M   'P 1'
#
loop_
_entity.id
_entity.type
_entity.pdbx_description
1 polymer ?
#
loop_
_entity_poly.entity_id
_entity_poly.type
_entity_poly.pdbx_seq_one_letter_code
_entity_poly.pdbx_strand_id
1 'polypeptide(L)'
;MDNNNNNQIQNAIENENEIEMKNLEKKVTKNLIKDYSNLLNGNSFKDFSIFVENKSNPFEIKVHKSILSSRSPFFNESLRQESLSISLNQFNKKEMESILSYIYYGNISFENQENLIQLLEISIYFKLNLLKEIIQKKISNSINYSNFFQFLFQNRNLNSNEIEIKCFELINQNFSQIQNNENLFNLTKEEIIKFIQFKQEKKEIFQFDFFQFLNNWIEKRVNSLKLRKYEHKMNAKKRLFHSFFSLFDKDSISKQDFDKLKQFDIFLPNSFLIHFERTIFEIQDQENQTKIKEKDKKIKENEKKIQRRDKRIKSFESENQNLKSENQKKEKESKEIQEKLKKENQNLKQENQKKEKESKEIQEKLKRKSKKER
;
A
#
# COMPACT_ATOMS: atom_id res chain seq x y z
N MET A 1 54.19 -0.80 10.74
CA MET A 1 53.05 0.13 10.89
C MET A 1 53.09 1.24 9.84
N ASP A 2 54.13 1.30 9.00
CA ASP A 2 54.42 2.43 8.10
C ASP A 2 53.67 2.40 6.76
N ASN A 3 53.25 1.23 6.28
CA ASN A 3 52.52 1.10 5.01
C ASN A 3 51.09 1.69 5.05
N ASN A 4 50.45 1.74 6.23
CA ASN A 4 49.11 2.33 6.37
C ASN A 4 49.16 3.86 6.36
N ASN A 5 50.22 4.47 6.90
CA ASN A 5 50.40 5.92 6.90
C ASN A 5 50.74 6.45 5.50
N ASN A 6 51.57 5.75 4.74
CA ASN A 6 51.90 6.16 3.37
C ASN A 6 50.68 6.13 2.45
N ASN A 7 49.82 5.12 2.56
CA ASN A 7 48.58 5.06 1.78
C ASN A 7 47.58 6.17 2.16
N GLN A 8 47.51 6.56 3.44
CA GLN A 8 46.66 7.66 3.90
C GLN A 8 47.16 9.03 3.40
N ILE A 9 48.48 9.24 3.40
CA ILE A 9 49.10 10.48 2.89
C ILE A 9 48.93 10.58 1.36
N GLN A 10 49.13 9.49 0.62
CA GLN A 10 48.92 9.44 -0.82
C GLN A 10 47.47 9.80 -1.20
N ASN A 11 46.50 9.20 -0.52
CA ASN A 11 45.07 9.50 -0.73
C ASN A 11 44.71 10.96 -0.36
N ALA A 12 45.35 11.55 0.64
CA ALA A 12 45.13 12.95 1.00
C ALA A 12 45.64 13.91 -0.09
N ILE A 13 46.84 13.64 -0.63
CA ILE A 13 47.44 14.41 -1.72
C ILE A 13 46.62 14.29 -3.01
N GLU A 14 46.16 13.08 -3.35
CA GLU A 14 45.29 12.85 -4.52
C GLU A 14 43.97 13.63 -4.40
N ASN A 15 43.36 13.65 -3.20
CA ASN A 15 42.16 14.44 -2.94
C ASN A 15 42.42 15.96 -3.01
N GLU A 16 43.56 16.46 -2.52
CA GLU A 16 43.92 17.88 -2.61
C GLU A 16 44.13 18.33 -4.07
N ASN A 17 44.83 17.52 -4.87
CA ASN A 17 45.04 17.77 -6.30
C ASN A 17 43.71 17.78 -7.07
N GLU A 18 42.79 16.87 -6.76
CA GLU A 18 41.45 16.88 -7.35
C GLU A 18 40.67 18.15 -7.01
N ILE A 19 40.78 18.65 -5.77
CA ILE A 19 40.11 19.87 -5.34
C ILE A 19 40.70 21.08 -6.06
N GLU A 20 42.02 21.16 -6.21
CA GLU A 20 42.70 22.23 -6.94
C GLU A 20 42.29 22.25 -8.41
N MET A 21 42.27 21.09 -9.08
CA MET A 21 41.82 20.99 -10.46
C MET A 21 40.37 21.42 -10.64
N LYS A 22 39.45 20.98 -9.75
CA LYS A 22 38.05 21.43 -9.75
C LYS A 22 37.93 22.94 -9.55
N ASN A 23 38.83 23.58 -8.80
CA ASN A 23 38.85 25.03 -8.61
C ASN A 23 39.35 25.77 -9.86
N LEU A 24 40.37 25.25 -10.55
CA LEU A 24 40.85 25.79 -11.81
C LEU A 24 39.77 25.71 -12.90
N GLU A 25 39.08 24.57 -13.04
CA GLU A 25 37.97 24.40 -13.98
C GLU A 25 36.83 25.41 -13.73
N LYS A 26 36.47 25.64 -12.45
CA LYS A 26 35.51 26.68 -12.07
C LYS A 26 35.99 28.06 -12.47
N LYS A 27 37.28 28.37 -12.31
CA LYS A 27 37.86 29.67 -12.70
C LYS A 27 37.83 29.87 -14.21
N VAL A 28 38.20 28.85 -14.99
CA VAL A 28 38.10 28.86 -16.46
C VAL A 28 36.66 29.12 -16.90
N THR A 29 35.71 28.39 -16.33
CA THR A 29 34.28 28.56 -16.65
C THR A 29 33.79 29.96 -16.33
N LYS A 30 34.18 30.53 -15.18
CA LYS A 30 33.83 31.91 -14.80
C LYS A 30 34.40 32.95 -15.76
N ASN A 31 35.64 32.77 -16.21
CA ASN A 31 36.25 33.67 -17.20
C ASN A 31 35.50 33.59 -18.53
N LEU A 32 35.17 32.37 -18.99
CA LEU A 32 34.41 32.18 -20.23
C LEU A 32 33.05 32.87 -20.18
N ILE A 33 32.30 32.73 -19.08
CA ILE A 33 31.01 33.41 -18.85
C ILE A 33 31.19 34.95 -18.95
N LYS A 34 32.26 35.49 -18.36
CA LYS A 34 32.58 36.92 -18.42
C LYS A 34 32.90 37.36 -19.84
N ASP A 35 33.68 36.59 -20.59
CA ASP A 35 34.05 36.91 -21.96
C ASP A 35 32.83 36.93 -22.88
N TYR A 36 31.93 35.95 -22.77
CA TYR A 36 30.66 35.95 -23.52
C TYR A 36 29.71 37.07 -23.08
N SER A 37 29.69 37.43 -21.79
CA SER A 37 28.95 38.60 -21.33
C SER A 37 29.47 39.90 -21.96
N ASN A 38 30.79 40.05 -22.06
CA ASN A 38 31.42 41.18 -22.73
C ASN A 38 31.10 41.21 -24.23
N LEU A 39 31.04 40.05 -24.90
CA LEU A 39 30.61 39.97 -26.30
C LEU A 39 29.16 40.43 -26.49
N LEU A 40 28.24 40.03 -25.61
CA LEU A 40 26.84 40.46 -25.70
C LEU A 40 26.70 41.98 -25.53
N ASN A 41 27.39 42.55 -24.53
CA ASN A 41 27.28 43.95 -24.15
C ASN A 41 28.13 44.90 -25.01
N GLY A 42 29.22 44.39 -25.61
CA GLY A 42 30.10 45.14 -26.51
C GLY A 42 29.52 45.31 -27.92
N ASN A 43 30.28 45.96 -28.81
CA ASN A 43 29.88 46.21 -30.20
C ASN A 43 30.70 45.42 -31.23
N SER A 44 31.68 44.65 -30.79
CA SER A 44 32.62 43.95 -31.67
C SER A 44 31.95 42.73 -32.35
N PHE A 45 32.25 42.52 -33.63
CA PHE A 45 31.95 41.30 -34.40
C PHE A 45 30.47 40.87 -34.48
N LYS A 46 29.52 41.75 -34.14
CA LYS A 46 28.09 41.51 -34.31
C LYS A 46 27.71 41.55 -35.79
N ASP A 47 27.20 40.45 -36.30
CA ASP A 47 26.93 40.19 -37.72
C ASP A 47 25.43 39.98 -38.02
N PHE A 48 24.57 40.13 -37.02
CA PHE A 48 23.13 39.91 -37.15
C PHE A 48 22.30 40.85 -36.26
N SER A 49 21.10 41.20 -36.71
CA SER A 49 20.17 42.08 -35.97
C SER A 49 18.83 41.41 -35.68
N ILE A 50 18.41 41.46 -34.41
CA ILE A 50 17.05 41.07 -33.99
C ILE A 50 16.23 42.35 -33.79
N PHE A 51 15.09 42.45 -34.45
CA PHE A 51 14.13 43.52 -34.25
C PHE A 51 12.99 43.03 -33.36
N VAL A 52 12.71 43.73 -32.28
CA VAL A 52 11.69 43.39 -31.27
C VAL A 52 10.72 44.55 -31.07
N GLU A 53 9.54 44.29 -30.48
CA GLU A 53 8.45 45.26 -30.29
C GLU A 53 7.83 45.82 -31.60
N ASN A 54 6.66 46.45 -31.47
CA ASN A 54 5.70 46.77 -32.55
C ASN A 54 6.34 47.38 -33.82
N LYS A 55 5.82 46.98 -35.00
CA LYS A 55 6.25 47.38 -36.35
C LYS A 55 6.45 48.89 -36.57
N SER A 56 5.81 49.74 -35.77
CA SER A 56 5.94 51.21 -35.88
C SER A 56 7.25 51.76 -35.32
N ASN A 57 7.89 51.11 -34.34
CA ASN A 57 9.19 51.51 -33.80
C ASN A 57 9.93 50.31 -33.18
N PRO A 58 10.54 49.43 -34.00
CA PRO A 58 11.19 48.24 -33.50
C PRO A 58 12.50 48.58 -32.80
N PHE A 59 12.77 47.92 -31.67
CA PHE A 59 14.09 47.97 -31.03
C PHE A 59 15.03 47.00 -31.73
N GLU A 60 16.16 47.52 -32.23
CA GLU A 60 17.23 46.72 -32.83
C GLU A 60 18.19 46.22 -31.75
N ILE A 61 18.45 44.91 -31.74
CA ILE A 61 19.46 44.27 -30.89
C ILE A 61 20.47 43.57 -31.80
N LYS A 62 21.70 44.09 -31.84
CA LYS A 62 22.81 43.51 -32.60
C LYS A 62 23.45 42.35 -31.83
N VAL A 63 23.69 41.23 -32.51
CA VAL A 63 24.09 39.94 -31.94
C VAL A 63 25.01 39.16 -32.89
N HIS A 64 25.56 38.04 -32.42
CA HIS A 64 26.41 37.11 -33.16
C HIS A 64 25.62 35.90 -33.64
N LYS A 65 25.55 35.69 -34.95
CA LYS A 65 24.84 34.58 -35.60
C LYS A 65 25.34 33.23 -35.10
N SER A 66 26.66 33.06 -35.01
CA SER A 66 27.33 31.83 -34.57
C SER A 66 26.93 31.38 -33.15
N ILE A 67 26.83 32.33 -32.21
CA ILE A 67 26.43 32.05 -30.83
C ILE A 67 24.95 31.66 -30.78
N LEU A 68 24.07 32.39 -31.47
CA LEU A 68 22.65 32.07 -31.49
C LEU A 68 22.37 30.69 -32.10
N SER A 69 22.92 30.42 -33.28
CA SER A 69 22.72 29.15 -33.99
C SER A 69 23.30 27.95 -33.23
N SER A 70 24.41 28.11 -32.50
CA SER A 70 24.98 27.01 -31.71
C SER A 70 24.17 26.69 -30.45
N ARG A 71 23.45 27.67 -29.89
CA ARG A 71 22.79 27.56 -28.59
C ARG A 71 21.28 27.39 -28.67
N SER A 72 20.68 27.66 -29.82
CA SER A 72 19.24 27.57 -30.04
C SER A 72 18.94 26.93 -31.40
N PRO A 73 18.27 25.76 -31.42
CA PRO A 73 17.81 25.15 -32.66
C PRO A 73 16.87 26.06 -33.47
N PHE A 74 16.07 26.90 -32.81
CA PHE A 74 15.23 27.90 -33.48
C PHE A 74 16.09 28.84 -34.33
N PHE A 75 17.10 29.47 -33.72
CA PHE A 75 18.00 30.35 -34.47
C PHE A 75 18.83 29.57 -35.49
N ASN A 76 19.25 28.33 -35.21
CA ASN A 76 19.95 27.51 -36.20
C ASN A 76 19.11 27.19 -37.45
N GLU A 77 17.78 27.14 -37.33
CA GLU A 77 16.88 26.91 -38.46
C GLU A 77 16.55 28.24 -39.15
N SER A 78 16.15 29.26 -38.38
CA SER A 78 15.74 30.58 -38.90
C SER A 78 16.87 31.35 -39.57
N LEU A 79 18.12 31.12 -39.16
CA LEU A 79 19.29 31.85 -39.64
C LEU A 79 20.02 31.14 -40.80
N ARG A 80 19.50 30.01 -41.30
CA ARG A 80 20.08 29.33 -42.50
C ARG A 80 19.91 30.13 -43.78
N GLN A 81 18.93 31.03 -43.81
CA GLN A 81 18.75 31.94 -44.92
C GLN A 81 19.81 33.05 -44.87
N GLU A 82 20.12 33.66 -46.02
CA GLU A 82 21.09 34.76 -46.14
C GLU A 82 20.59 36.08 -45.52
N SER A 83 19.56 36.05 -44.67
CA SER A 83 19.07 37.22 -43.98
C SER A 83 20.09 37.72 -42.94
N LEU A 84 20.24 39.04 -42.88
CA LEU A 84 21.04 39.75 -41.87
C LEU A 84 20.21 40.14 -40.64
N SER A 85 18.91 39.86 -40.66
CA SER A 85 18.02 40.18 -39.55
C SER A 85 16.80 39.26 -39.43
N ILE A 86 16.16 39.32 -38.26
CA ILE A 86 14.86 38.70 -37.97
C ILE A 86 13.99 39.65 -37.15
N SER A 87 12.67 39.61 -37.37
CA SER A 87 11.70 40.38 -36.59
C SER A 87 10.88 39.45 -35.69
N LEU A 88 10.91 39.70 -34.38
CA LEU A 88 10.24 38.91 -33.34
C LEU A 88 9.30 39.83 -32.53
N ASN A 89 8.20 40.23 -33.19
CA ASN A 89 7.30 41.28 -32.68
C ASN A 89 6.47 40.84 -31.46
N GLN A 90 6.45 39.55 -31.13
CA GLN A 90 5.74 39.00 -29.98
C GLN A 90 6.49 39.14 -28.65
N PHE A 91 7.76 39.57 -28.68
CA PHE A 91 8.57 39.75 -27.48
C PHE A 91 8.94 41.22 -27.29
N ASN A 92 9.07 41.62 -26.03
CA ASN A 92 9.62 42.93 -25.68
C ASN A 92 11.14 42.88 -25.50
N LYS A 93 11.74 44.06 -25.37
CA LYS A 93 13.19 44.22 -25.20
C LYS A 93 13.71 43.49 -23.96
N LYS A 94 13.03 43.61 -22.81
CA LYS A 94 13.46 43.02 -21.53
C LYS A 94 13.49 41.49 -21.59
N GLU A 95 12.47 40.88 -22.20
CA GLU A 95 12.39 39.43 -22.44
C GLU A 95 13.55 38.96 -23.32
N MET A 96 13.79 39.68 -24.41
CA MET A 96 14.84 39.31 -25.36
C MET A 96 16.25 39.49 -24.78
N GLU A 97 16.51 40.54 -24.01
CA GLU A 97 17.77 40.71 -23.27
C GLU A 97 17.99 39.58 -22.25
N SER A 98 16.94 39.12 -21.57
CA SER A 98 17.01 38.01 -20.62
C SER A 98 17.36 36.70 -21.32
N ILE A 99 16.73 36.41 -22.46
CA ILE A 99 17.01 35.20 -23.25
C ILE A 99 18.39 35.25 -23.88
N LEU A 100 18.83 36.39 -24.39
CA LEU A 100 20.18 36.55 -24.94
C LEU A 100 21.25 36.34 -23.88
N SER A 101 21.01 36.84 -22.66
CA SER A 101 21.90 36.59 -21.51
C SER A 101 22.05 35.10 -21.22
N TYR A 102 20.94 34.35 -21.27
CA TYR A 102 20.98 32.90 -21.12
C TYR A 102 21.71 32.21 -22.27
N ILE A 103 21.45 32.63 -23.52
CA ILE A 103 22.07 32.05 -24.70
C ILE A 103 23.60 32.22 -24.67
N TYR A 104 24.08 33.42 -24.35
CA TYR A 104 25.51 33.75 -24.37
C TYR A 104 26.27 33.15 -23.20
N TYR A 105 25.75 33.27 -21.98
CA TYR A 105 26.53 32.95 -20.78
C TYR A 105 25.73 32.22 -19.70
N GLY A 106 24.57 31.63 -20.08
CA GLY A 106 23.82 30.70 -19.25
C GLY A 106 23.11 31.31 -18.04
N ASN A 107 23.11 32.65 -17.91
CA ASN A 107 22.49 33.32 -16.78
C ASN A 107 21.09 33.81 -17.15
N ILE A 108 20.15 33.66 -16.22
CA ILE A 108 18.86 34.30 -16.29
C ILE A 108 18.47 34.82 -14.91
N SER A 109 18.15 36.11 -14.81
CA SER A 109 17.62 36.68 -13.58
C SER A 109 16.15 36.31 -13.48
N PHE A 110 15.82 35.41 -12.56
CA PHE A 110 14.44 35.03 -12.26
C PHE A 110 13.74 36.04 -11.36
N GLU A 111 14.49 36.80 -10.56
CA GLU A 111 13.97 37.81 -9.64
C GLU A 111 13.27 38.96 -10.39
N ASN A 112 13.70 39.20 -11.62
CA ASN A 112 13.14 40.24 -12.49
C ASN A 112 12.00 39.74 -13.39
N GLN A 113 11.61 38.46 -13.27
CA GLN A 113 10.60 37.81 -14.10
C GLN A 113 9.27 37.82 -13.37
N GLU A 114 8.33 38.62 -13.88
CA GLU A 114 6.99 38.76 -13.30
C GLU A 114 6.16 37.47 -13.49
N ASN A 115 6.49 36.67 -14.51
CA ASN A 115 5.73 35.47 -14.85
C ASN A 115 6.63 34.32 -15.37
N LEU A 116 6.86 33.30 -14.53
CA LEU A 116 7.64 32.11 -14.90
C LEU A 116 7.03 31.32 -16.07
N ILE A 117 5.72 31.39 -16.26
CA ILE A 117 5.02 30.67 -17.33
C ILE A 117 5.34 31.30 -18.67
N GLN A 118 5.31 32.63 -18.73
CA GLN A 118 5.70 33.37 -19.92
C GLN A 118 7.16 33.06 -20.29
N LEU A 119 8.05 33.04 -19.29
CA LEU A 119 9.44 32.67 -19.53
C LEU A 119 9.58 31.21 -20.03
N LEU A 120 8.76 30.30 -19.53
CA LEU A 120 8.71 28.92 -20.01
C LEU A 120 8.26 28.85 -21.48
N GLU A 121 7.21 29.58 -21.86
CA GLU A 121 6.75 29.69 -23.25
C GLU A 121 7.85 30.21 -24.17
N ILE A 122 8.58 31.25 -23.73
CA ILE A 122 9.73 31.80 -24.45
C ILE A 122 10.84 30.74 -24.60
N SER A 123 11.15 29.98 -23.55
CA SER A 123 12.16 28.92 -23.61
C SER A 123 11.78 27.80 -24.59
N ILE A 124 10.48 27.46 -24.68
CA ILE A 124 9.96 26.49 -25.63
C ILE A 124 10.06 27.04 -27.06
N TYR A 125 9.67 28.30 -27.26
CA TYR A 125 9.74 28.98 -28.57
C TYR A 125 11.16 28.95 -29.15
N PHE A 126 12.15 29.33 -28.34
CA PHE A 126 13.56 29.31 -28.74
C PHE A 126 14.22 27.92 -28.64
N LYS A 127 13.45 26.87 -28.33
CA LYS A 127 13.92 25.48 -28.19
C LYS A 127 15.10 25.33 -27.20
N LEU A 128 15.05 26.06 -26.08
CA LEU A 128 16.07 26.09 -25.03
C LEU A 128 15.79 25.04 -23.94
N ASN A 129 16.04 23.77 -24.23
CA ASN A 129 15.61 22.63 -23.39
C ASN A 129 16.09 22.69 -21.93
N LEU A 130 17.36 23.00 -21.68
CA LEU A 130 17.86 23.11 -20.29
C LEU A 130 17.21 24.26 -19.53
N LEU A 131 16.93 25.40 -20.20
CA LEU A 131 16.23 26.51 -19.56
C LEU A 131 14.78 26.11 -19.23
N LYS A 132 14.11 25.44 -20.17
CA LYS A 132 12.77 24.87 -19.98
C LYS A 132 12.72 23.99 -18.74
N GLU A 133 13.67 23.05 -18.59
CA GLU A 133 13.75 22.16 -17.42
C GLU A 133 13.97 22.93 -16.11
N ILE A 134 14.90 23.90 -16.10
CA ILE A 134 15.17 24.74 -14.91
C ILE A 134 13.90 25.49 -14.49
N ILE A 135 13.17 26.08 -15.45
CA ILE A 135 11.95 26.82 -15.18
C ILE A 135 10.84 25.87 -14.70
N GLN A 136 10.66 24.72 -15.34
CA GLN A 136 9.67 23.72 -14.93
C GLN A 136 9.90 23.26 -13.49
N LYS A 137 11.15 23.02 -13.10
CA LYS A 137 11.52 22.67 -11.73
C LYS A 137 11.24 23.79 -10.74
N LYS A 138 11.54 25.05 -11.10
CA LYS A 138 11.19 26.22 -10.28
C LYS A 138 9.69 26.37 -10.09
N ILE A 139 8.91 26.23 -11.16
CA ILE A 139 7.46 26.27 -11.09
C ILE A 139 6.97 25.15 -10.18
N SER A 140 7.39 23.90 -10.41
CA SER A 140 7.01 22.74 -9.59
C SER A 140 7.27 22.96 -8.10
N ASN A 141 8.43 23.51 -7.74
CA ASN A 141 8.77 23.83 -6.34
C ASN A 141 7.91 24.95 -5.72
N SER A 142 7.28 25.80 -6.53
CA SER A 142 6.40 26.89 -6.06
C SER A 142 4.93 26.47 -5.91
N ILE A 143 4.57 25.28 -6.40
CA ILE A 143 3.20 24.76 -6.34
C ILE A 143 2.83 24.42 -4.89
N ASN A 144 1.67 24.92 -4.46
CA ASN A 144 1.12 24.75 -3.13
C ASN A 144 -0.42 24.62 -3.18
N TYR A 145 -1.05 24.51 -2.02
CA TYR A 145 -2.51 24.29 -1.90
C TYR A 145 -3.36 25.39 -2.54
N SER A 146 -2.90 26.64 -2.60
CA SER A 146 -3.71 27.74 -3.15
C SER A 146 -3.62 27.87 -4.68
N ASN A 147 -2.60 27.29 -5.32
CA ASN A 147 -2.31 27.53 -6.75
C ASN A 147 -2.25 26.27 -7.63
N PHE A 148 -2.34 25.05 -7.06
CA PHE A 148 -2.14 23.82 -7.84
C PHE A 148 -3.14 23.62 -8.98
N PHE A 149 -4.41 24.02 -8.83
CA PHE A 149 -5.38 23.92 -9.94
C PHE A 149 -5.03 24.85 -11.09
N GLN A 150 -4.61 26.08 -10.77
CA GLN A 150 -4.18 27.05 -11.77
C GLN A 150 -3.00 26.49 -12.57
N PHE A 151 -1.97 25.99 -11.88
CA PHE A 151 -0.81 25.40 -12.55
C PHE A 151 -1.14 24.12 -13.31
N LEU A 152 -2.05 23.28 -12.81
CA LEU A 152 -2.49 22.07 -13.50
C LEU A 152 -3.13 22.42 -14.85
N PHE A 153 -4.02 23.42 -14.89
CA PHE A 153 -4.65 23.84 -16.14
C PHE A 153 -3.67 24.53 -17.10
N GLN A 154 -2.76 25.34 -16.57
CA GLN A 154 -1.70 25.95 -17.38
C GLN A 154 -0.75 24.90 -17.95
N ASN A 155 -0.53 23.79 -17.24
CA ASN A 155 0.33 22.70 -17.68
C ASN A 155 -0.15 22.00 -18.96
N ARG A 156 -1.42 22.16 -19.35
CA ARG A 156 -1.95 21.68 -20.65
C ARG A 156 -1.17 22.22 -21.84
N ASN A 157 -0.67 23.45 -21.74
CA ASN A 157 0.14 24.08 -22.78
C ASN A 157 1.64 23.80 -22.58
N LEU A 158 2.07 23.64 -21.33
CA LEU A 158 3.48 23.51 -20.97
C LEU A 158 4.02 22.07 -21.13
N ASN A 159 3.14 21.07 -21.03
CA ASN A 159 3.45 19.65 -21.11
C ASN A 159 4.62 19.24 -20.20
N SER A 160 4.60 19.66 -18.93
CA SER A 160 5.58 19.28 -17.91
C SER A 160 5.08 18.13 -17.04
N ASN A 161 5.80 17.02 -17.04
CA ASN A 161 5.50 15.89 -16.14
C ASN A 161 5.76 16.27 -14.67
N GLU A 162 6.79 17.08 -14.38
CA GLU A 162 7.12 17.47 -12.99
C GLU A 162 6.03 18.33 -12.35
N ILE A 163 5.42 19.23 -13.13
CA ILE A 163 4.29 20.06 -12.67
C ILE A 163 3.05 19.18 -12.48
N GLU A 164 2.76 18.29 -13.44
CA GLU A 164 1.62 17.38 -13.39
C GLU A 164 1.66 16.47 -12.15
N ILE A 165 2.81 15.81 -11.91
CA ILE A 165 3.03 14.96 -10.75
C ILE A 165 2.83 15.74 -9.45
N LYS A 166 3.38 16.95 -9.35
CA LYS A 166 3.26 17.77 -8.14
C LYS A 166 1.82 18.21 -7.87
N CYS A 167 1.09 18.60 -8.91
CA CYS A 167 -0.34 18.90 -8.82
C CYS A 167 -1.15 17.67 -8.40
N PHE A 168 -0.87 16.49 -8.96
CA PHE A 168 -1.54 15.24 -8.59
C PHE A 168 -1.24 14.81 -7.15
N GLU A 169 0.00 14.98 -6.66
CA GLU A 169 0.34 14.76 -5.25
C GLU A 169 -0.53 15.63 -4.33
N LEU A 170 -0.67 16.93 -4.63
CA LEU A 170 -1.49 17.84 -3.83
C LEU A 170 -2.99 17.53 -3.92
N ILE A 171 -3.50 17.21 -5.11
CA ILE A 171 -4.89 16.77 -5.29
C ILE A 171 -5.14 15.55 -4.42
N ASN A 172 -4.23 14.59 -4.47
CA ASN A 172 -4.37 13.33 -3.76
C ASN A 172 -4.32 13.51 -2.23
N GLN A 173 -3.33 14.25 -1.73
CA GLN A 173 -3.18 14.53 -0.30
C GLN A 173 -4.39 15.25 0.30
N ASN A 174 -5.07 16.08 -0.49
CA ASN A 174 -6.19 16.89 -0.03
C ASN A 174 -7.54 16.41 -0.59
N PHE A 175 -7.59 15.20 -1.15
CA PHE A 175 -8.73 14.73 -1.96
C PHE A 175 -10.06 14.82 -1.20
N SER A 176 -10.09 14.41 0.07
CA SER A 176 -11.29 14.44 0.91
C SER A 176 -11.90 15.84 1.06
N GLN A 177 -11.07 16.89 1.02
CA GLN A 177 -11.48 18.29 1.13
C GLN A 177 -11.92 18.87 -0.22
N ILE A 178 -11.33 18.41 -1.32
CA ILE A 178 -11.53 18.99 -2.67
C ILE A 178 -12.39 18.12 -3.60
N GLN A 179 -12.86 16.94 -3.17
CA GLN A 179 -13.63 16.00 -4.00
C GLN A 179 -14.88 16.61 -4.66
N ASN A 180 -15.45 17.66 -4.05
CA ASN A 180 -16.61 18.40 -4.57
C ASN A 180 -16.24 19.73 -5.26
N ASN A 181 -14.95 20.03 -5.43
CA ASN A 181 -14.48 21.28 -6.02
C ASN A 181 -14.74 21.29 -7.53
N GLU A 182 -15.30 22.39 -8.05
CA GLU A 182 -15.62 22.53 -9.48
C GLU A 182 -14.40 22.39 -10.40
N ASN A 183 -13.22 22.82 -9.97
CA ASN A 183 -12.00 22.68 -10.76
C ASN A 183 -11.64 21.21 -11.01
N LEU A 184 -11.90 20.33 -10.04
CA LEU A 184 -11.70 18.89 -10.22
C LEU A 184 -12.67 18.32 -11.27
N PHE A 185 -13.88 18.87 -11.35
CA PHE A 185 -14.85 18.52 -12.40
C PHE A 185 -14.51 19.08 -13.78
N ASN A 186 -13.59 20.03 -13.87
CA ASN A 186 -13.12 20.63 -15.13
C ASN A 186 -11.90 19.90 -15.73
N LEU A 187 -11.42 18.84 -15.07
CA LEU A 187 -10.40 17.97 -15.64
C LEU A 187 -10.91 17.28 -16.91
N THR A 188 -10.01 17.08 -17.88
CA THR A 188 -10.30 16.31 -19.08
C THR A 188 -10.29 14.81 -18.78
N LYS A 189 -10.79 14.01 -19.74
CA LYS A 189 -10.74 12.55 -19.63
C LYS A 189 -9.29 12.06 -19.52
N GLU A 190 -8.39 12.66 -20.31
CA GLU A 190 -6.98 12.32 -20.34
C GLU A 190 -6.29 12.64 -19.00
N GLU A 191 -6.60 13.79 -18.40
CA GLU A 191 -6.07 14.17 -17.08
C GLU A 191 -6.54 13.22 -15.97
N ILE A 192 -7.81 12.79 -16.01
CA ILE A 192 -8.33 11.80 -15.07
C ILE A 192 -7.64 10.45 -15.24
N ILE A 193 -7.42 10.01 -16.48
CA ILE A 193 -6.69 8.76 -16.77
C ILE A 193 -5.28 8.83 -16.17
N LYS A 194 -4.56 9.93 -16.42
CA LYS A 194 -3.23 10.14 -15.85
C LYS A 194 -3.26 10.19 -14.33
N PHE A 195 -4.27 10.81 -13.73
CA PHE A 195 -4.41 10.86 -12.28
C PHE A 195 -4.68 9.47 -11.68
N ILE A 196 -5.51 8.65 -12.33
CA ILE A 196 -5.72 7.24 -11.93
C ILE A 196 -4.40 6.48 -12.04
N GLN A 197 -3.68 6.60 -13.14
CA GLN A 197 -2.37 5.94 -13.34
C GLN A 197 -1.37 6.35 -12.26
N PHE A 198 -1.26 7.65 -11.96
CA PHE A 198 -0.43 8.17 -10.87
C PHE A 198 -0.76 7.50 -9.52
N LYS A 199 -2.05 7.34 -9.19
CA LYS A 199 -2.48 6.64 -7.97
C LYS A 199 -2.08 5.16 -7.97
N GLN A 200 -2.18 4.48 -9.12
CA GLN A 200 -1.77 3.08 -9.25
C GLN A 200 -0.26 2.90 -9.10
N GLU A 201 0.55 3.80 -9.67
CA GLU A 201 2.00 3.79 -9.52
C GLU A 201 2.44 3.97 -8.06
N LYS A 202 1.71 4.80 -7.30
CA LYS A 202 1.91 4.98 -5.86
C LYS A 202 1.35 3.82 -5.02
N LYS A 203 0.75 2.80 -5.64
CA LYS A 203 0.13 1.63 -5.00
C LYS A 203 -0.88 2.01 -3.93
N GLU A 204 -1.66 3.06 -4.20
CA GLU A 204 -2.68 3.47 -3.26
C GLU A 204 -3.86 2.51 -3.25
N ILE A 205 -4.37 2.26 -2.04
CA ILE A 205 -5.58 1.47 -1.83
C ILE A 205 -6.76 2.20 -2.45
N PHE A 206 -7.65 1.45 -3.09
CA PHE A 206 -8.89 1.98 -3.63
C PHE A 206 -9.72 2.67 -2.54
N GLN A 207 -10.32 3.82 -2.88
CA GLN A 207 -11.21 4.55 -1.99
C GLN A 207 -12.56 4.77 -2.68
N PHE A 208 -13.64 4.40 -2.00
CA PHE A 208 -14.99 4.56 -2.55
C PHE A 208 -15.37 6.03 -2.81
N ASP A 209 -14.85 6.97 -2.02
CA ASP A 209 -15.08 8.40 -2.24
C ASP A 209 -14.48 8.87 -3.59
N PHE A 210 -13.33 8.31 -3.98
CA PHE A 210 -12.76 8.56 -5.32
C PHE A 210 -13.63 7.98 -6.43
N PHE A 211 -14.22 6.80 -6.21
CA PHE A 211 -15.21 6.24 -7.14
C PHE A 211 -16.44 7.14 -7.28
N GLN A 212 -16.98 7.66 -6.17
CA GLN A 212 -18.13 8.57 -6.20
C GLN A 212 -17.80 9.83 -7.00
N PHE A 213 -16.62 10.41 -6.79
CA PHE A 213 -16.13 11.51 -7.61
C PHE A 213 -16.12 11.15 -9.10
N LEU A 214 -15.56 10.00 -9.49
CA LEU A 214 -15.54 9.56 -10.89
C LEU A 214 -16.95 9.39 -11.46
N ASN A 215 -17.89 8.79 -10.72
CA ASN A 215 -19.29 8.68 -11.15
C ASN A 215 -19.90 10.07 -11.37
N ASN A 216 -19.72 10.99 -10.43
CA ASN A 216 -20.25 12.35 -10.53
C ASN A 216 -19.64 13.12 -11.71
N TRP A 217 -18.33 12.95 -11.95
CA TRP A 217 -17.66 13.53 -13.10
C TRP A 217 -18.23 12.98 -14.42
N ILE A 218 -18.41 11.66 -14.51
CA ILE A 218 -19.00 11.01 -15.69
C ILE A 218 -20.43 11.50 -15.92
N GLU A 219 -21.25 11.60 -14.87
CA GLU A 219 -22.62 12.10 -14.99
C GLU A 219 -22.67 13.53 -15.49
N LYS A 220 -21.86 14.43 -14.92
CA LYS A 220 -21.74 15.82 -15.39
C LYS A 220 -21.31 15.86 -16.86
N ARG A 221 -20.34 15.03 -17.25
CA ARG A 221 -19.83 14.97 -18.63
C ARG A 221 -20.85 14.42 -19.62
N VAL A 222 -21.60 13.37 -19.26
CA VAL A 222 -22.63 12.78 -20.11
C VAL A 222 -23.82 13.72 -20.26
N ASN A 223 -24.20 14.41 -19.18
CA ASN A 223 -25.28 15.39 -19.20
C ASN A 223 -24.95 16.60 -20.09
N SER A 224 -23.68 17.00 -20.18
CA SER A 224 -23.26 18.10 -21.06
C SER A 224 -23.26 17.75 -22.55
N LEU A 225 -23.31 16.47 -22.93
CA LEU A 225 -23.30 16.04 -24.35
C LEU A 225 -24.61 16.30 -25.11
N LYS A 226 -25.65 16.87 -24.47
CA LYS A 226 -26.97 17.18 -25.08
C LYS A 226 -27.58 16.00 -25.88
N LEU A 227 -27.28 14.77 -25.48
CA LEU A 227 -27.80 13.56 -26.14
C LEU A 227 -29.32 13.43 -25.90
N ARG A 228 -30.11 13.26 -26.97
CA ARG A 228 -31.58 13.19 -26.89
C ARG A 228 -32.10 11.83 -26.41
N LYS A 229 -31.48 10.72 -26.84
CA LYS A 229 -31.92 9.37 -26.48
C LYS A 229 -31.24 8.88 -25.20
N TYR A 230 -32.02 8.26 -24.32
CA TYR A 230 -31.54 7.65 -23.08
C TYR A 230 -30.45 6.59 -23.31
N GLU A 231 -30.62 5.73 -24.31
CA GLU A 231 -29.65 4.68 -24.67
C GLU A 231 -28.26 5.24 -25.02
N HIS A 232 -28.21 6.37 -25.74
CA HIS A 232 -26.93 7.00 -26.07
C HIS A 232 -26.23 7.55 -24.83
N LYS A 233 -26.98 8.11 -23.87
CA LYS A 233 -26.43 8.55 -22.58
C LYS A 233 -25.87 7.36 -21.80
N MET A 234 -26.61 6.25 -21.73
CA MET A 234 -26.16 5.05 -21.02
C MET A 234 -24.94 4.40 -21.66
N ASN A 235 -24.89 4.34 -22.99
CA ASN A 235 -23.72 3.85 -23.71
C ASN A 235 -22.49 4.76 -23.50
N ALA A 236 -22.67 6.09 -23.48
CA ALA A 236 -21.59 7.02 -23.17
C ALA A 236 -21.09 6.85 -21.72
N LYS A 237 -22.00 6.72 -20.75
CA LYS A 237 -21.67 6.43 -19.34
C LYS A 237 -20.86 5.14 -19.23
N LYS A 238 -21.35 4.04 -19.83
CA LYS A 238 -20.67 2.73 -19.84
C LYS A 238 -19.27 2.79 -20.45
N ARG A 239 -19.09 3.52 -21.57
CA ARG A 239 -17.76 3.69 -22.21
C ARG A 239 -16.78 4.43 -21.30
N LEU A 240 -17.22 5.50 -20.64
CA LEU A 240 -16.36 6.27 -19.73
C LEU A 240 -15.99 5.46 -18.49
N PHE A 241 -16.97 4.78 -17.88
CA PHE A 241 -16.73 3.82 -16.80
C PHE A 241 -15.68 2.80 -17.23
N HIS A 242 -15.88 2.13 -18.35
CA HIS A 242 -14.93 1.13 -18.82
C HIS A 242 -13.52 1.70 -19.02
N SER A 243 -13.39 2.93 -19.52
CA SER A 243 -12.07 3.54 -19.74
C SER A 243 -11.31 3.90 -18.46
N PHE A 244 -12.01 4.18 -17.36
CA PHE A 244 -11.38 4.49 -16.08
C PHE A 244 -11.16 3.22 -15.26
N PHE A 245 -12.20 2.39 -15.12
CA PHE A 245 -12.17 1.21 -14.27
C PHE A 245 -11.31 0.06 -14.81
N SER A 246 -10.98 0.04 -16.11
CA SER A 246 -9.96 -0.87 -16.62
C SER A 246 -8.56 -0.59 -16.10
N LEU A 247 -8.31 0.62 -15.55
CA LEU A 247 -6.99 1.05 -15.07
C LEU A 247 -6.77 0.76 -13.58
N PHE A 248 -7.82 0.45 -12.83
CA PHE A 248 -7.68 0.21 -11.40
C PHE A 248 -7.12 -1.18 -11.13
N ASP A 249 -6.20 -1.26 -10.16
CA ASP A 249 -5.84 -2.52 -9.54
C ASP A 249 -7.03 -3.06 -8.75
N LYS A 250 -7.56 -4.19 -9.20
CA LYS A 250 -8.76 -4.81 -8.63
C LYS A 250 -8.46 -5.41 -7.26
N ASP A 251 -7.22 -5.83 -7.04
CA ASP A 251 -6.77 -6.43 -5.78
C ASP A 251 -6.71 -5.39 -4.65
N SER A 252 -6.72 -4.09 -4.98
CA SER A 252 -6.68 -2.97 -4.04
C SER A 252 -8.02 -2.62 -3.40
N ILE A 253 -9.12 -3.29 -3.78
CA ILE A 253 -10.48 -2.92 -3.38
C ILE A 253 -10.93 -3.72 -2.14
N SER A 254 -11.43 -3.00 -1.14
CA SER A 254 -11.90 -3.61 0.10
C SER A 254 -13.27 -4.29 -0.03
N LYS A 255 -13.58 -5.26 0.85
CA LYS A 255 -14.89 -5.91 0.93
C LYS A 255 -16.05 -4.94 1.13
N GLN A 256 -15.84 -3.93 1.99
CA GLN A 256 -16.86 -2.93 2.29
C GLN A 256 -17.17 -2.04 1.09
N ASP A 257 -16.13 -1.70 0.30
CA ASP A 257 -16.32 -0.88 -0.89
C ASP A 257 -16.95 -1.69 -2.03
N PHE A 258 -16.71 -3.01 -2.12
CA PHE A 258 -17.39 -3.88 -3.07
C PHE A 258 -18.92 -3.83 -2.92
N ASP A 259 -19.46 -3.95 -1.71
CA ASP A 259 -20.91 -3.93 -1.51
C ASP A 259 -21.52 -2.59 -1.94
N LYS A 260 -20.77 -1.49 -1.80
CA LYS A 260 -21.17 -0.18 -2.31
C LYS A 260 -21.05 -0.06 -3.83
N LEU A 261 -20.16 -0.81 -4.47
CA LEU A 261 -19.98 -0.81 -5.92
C LEU A 261 -21.07 -1.58 -6.67
N LYS A 262 -21.70 -2.57 -6.01
CA LYS A 262 -22.79 -3.39 -6.61
C LYS A 262 -23.94 -2.57 -7.20
N GLN A 263 -24.23 -1.42 -6.61
CA GLN A 263 -25.28 -0.53 -7.14
C GLN A 263 -24.95 0.03 -8.54
N PHE A 264 -23.73 -0.15 -9.04
CA PHE A 264 -23.24 0.31 -10.34
C PHE A 264 -22.91 -0.82 -11.32
N ASP A 265 -23.26 -2.08 -11.02
CA ASP A 265 -22.82 -3.27 -11.77
C ASP A 265 -23.04 -3.18 -13.29
N ILE A 266 -24.14 -2.56 -13.73
CA ILE A 266 -24.49 -2.39 -15.15
C ILE A 266 -23.42 -1.60 -15.93
N PHE A 267 -22.69 -0.71 -15.25
CA PHE A 267 -21.66 0.15 -15.85
C PHE A 267 -20.25 -0.38 -15.67
N LEU A 268 -20.02 -1.29 -14.74
CA LEU A 268 -18.70 -1.83 -14.44
C LEU A 268 -18.24 -2.81 -15.53
N PRO A 269 -16.92 -2.88 -15.82
CA PRO A 269 -16.39 -3.89 -16.72
C PRO A 269 -16.69 -5.31 -16.22
N ASN A 270 -16.99 -6.25 -17.11
CA ASN A 270 -17.15 -7.67 -16.74
C ASN A 270 -15.94 -8.23 -16.00
N SER A 271 -14.74 -7.76 -16.36
CA SER A 271 -13.50 -8.19 -15.70
C SER A 271 -13.43 -7.72 -14.24
N PHE A 272 -14.15 -6.65 -13.88
CA PHE A 272 -14.32 -6.16 -12.53
C PHE A 272 -15.34 -7.03 -11.77
N LEU A 273 -16.48 -7.33 -12.40
CA LEU A 273 -17.52 -8.22 -11.87
C LEU A 273 -16.99 -9.64 -11.59
N ILE A 274 -16.23 -10.22 -12.50
CA ILE A 274 -15.62 -11.56 -12.33
C ILE A 274 -14.62 -11.55 -11.17
N HIS A 275 -13.82 -10.49 -11.06
CA HIS A 275 -12.90 -10.35 -9.93
C HIS A 275 -13.68 -10.21 -8.61
N PHE A 276 -14.80 -9.47 -8.59
CA PHE A 276 -15.67 -9.39 -7.42
C PHE A 276 -16.19 -10.76 -6.98
N GLU A 277 -16.72 -11.55 -7.90
CA GLU A 277 -17.26 -12.88 -7.60
C GLU A 277 -16.19 -13.80 -7.02
N ARG A 278 -14.98 -13.75 -7.60
CA ARG A 278 -13.84 -14.54 -7.13
C ARG A 278 -13.36 -14.13 -5.74
N THR A 279 -13.17 -12.84 -5.48
CA THR A 279 -12.70 -12.35 -4.18
C THR A 279 -13.71 -12.62 -3.07
N ILE A 280 -15.01 -12.50 -3.36
CA ILE A 280 -16.08 -12.89 -2.41
C ILE A 280 -16.01 -14.38 -2.09
N PHE A 281 -15.86 -15.23 -3.11
CA PHE A 281 -15.75 -16.67 -2.93
C PHE A 281 -14.53 -17.06 -2.09
N GLU A 282 -13.36 -16.48 -2.38
CA GLU A 282 -12.12 -16.72 -1.65
C GLU A 282 -12.24 -16.33 -0.16
N ILE A 283 -12.86 -15.18 0.14
CA ILE A 283 -13.11 -14.74 1.53
C ILE A 283 -14.07 -15.69 2.25
N GLN A 284 -15.18 -16.08 1.60
CA GLN A 284 -16.14 -17.01 2.17
C GLN A 284 -15.53 -18.38 2.44
N ASP A 285 -14.68 -18.86 1.54
CA ASP A 285 -13.95 -20.12 1.72
C ASP A 285 -12.98 -20.04 2.91
N GLN A 286 -12.22 -18.94 3.04
CA GLN A 286 -11.36 -18.72 4.20
C GLN A 286 -12.14 -18.69 5.52
N GLU A 287 -13.25 -17.97 5.59
CA GLU A 287 -14.12 -17.93 6.78
C GLU A 287 -14.64 -19.35 7.14
N ASN A 288 -15.03 -20.13 6.14
CA ASN A 288 -15.50 -21.50 6.32
C ASN A 288 -14.38 -22.45 6.80
N GLN A 289 -13.20 -22.39 6.18
CA GLN A 289 -12.03 -23.16 6.62
C GLN A 289 -11.64 -22.82 8.06
N THR A 290 -11.76 -21.56 8.47
CA THR A 290 -11.44 -21.12 9.83
C THR A 290 -12.44 -21.71 10.85
N LYS A 291 -13.74 -21.67 10.54
CA LYS A 291 -14.79 -22.33 11.35
C LYS A 291 -14.59 -23.85 11.46
N ILE A 292 -14.16 -24.50 10.38
CA ILE A 292 -13.86 -25.94 10.37
C ILE A 292 -12.68 -26.22 11.31
N LYS A 293 -11.58 -25.46 11.21
CA LYS A 293 -10.41 -25.61 12.10
C LYS A 293 -10.77 -25.43 13.58
N GLU A 294 -11.66 -24.49 13.91
CA GLU A 294 -12.14 -24.32 15.28
C GLU A 294 -12.98 -25.49 15.78
N LYS A 295 -13.87 -26.03 14.93
CA LYS A 295 -14.64 -27.24 15.25
C LYS A 295 -13.71 -28.43 15.48
N ASP A 296 -12.73 -28.64 14.61
CA ASP A 296 -11.76 -29.73 14.75
C ASP A 296 -10.95 -29.62 16.05
N LYS A 297 -10.58 -28.40 16.44
CA LYS A 297 -9.89 -28.15 17.71
C LYS A 297 -10.76 -28.55 18.90
N LYS A 298 -12.06 -28.20 18.89
CA LYS A 298 -13.03 -28.61 19.92
C LYS A 298 -13.25 -30.12 19.94
N ILE A 299 -13.32 -30.77 18.78
CA ILE A 299 -13.46 -32.23 18.68
C ILE A 299 -12.24 -32.91 19.31
N LYS A 300 -11.02 -32.50 18.96
CA LYS A 300 -9.77 -33.03 19.55
C LYS A 300 -9.71 -32.83 21.07
N GLU A 301 -10.19 -31.71 21.58
CA GLU A 301 -10.29 -31.49 23.04
C GLU A 301 -11.29 -32.44 23.71
N ASN A 302 -12.45 -32.65 23.08
CA ASN A 302 -13.45 -33.59 23.57
C ASN A 302 -12.97 -35.04 23.53
N GLU A 303 -12.29 -35.45 22.46
CA GLU A 303 -11.64 -36.77 22.35
C GLU A 303 -10.62 -36.98 23.48
N LYS A 304 -9.78 -35.99 23.78
CA LYS A 304 -8.86 -36.06 24.93
C LYS A 304 -9.59 -36.19 26.26
N LYS A 305 -10.73 -35.50 26.44
CA LYS A 305 -11.57 -35.65 27.64
C LYS A 305 -12.19 -37.04 27.74
N ILE A 306 -12.67 -37.59 26.63
CA ILE A 306 -13.23 -38.95 26.54
C ILE A 306 -12.14 -39.98 26.89
N GLN A 307 -10.96 -39.89 26.26
CA GLN A 307 -9.84 -40.79 26.57
C GLN A 307 -9.43 -40.75 28.06
N ARG A 308 -9.46 -39.57 28.69
CA ARG A 308 -9.21 -39.44 30.14
C ARG A 308 -10.30 -40.12 30.97
N ARG A 309 -11.56 -40.03 30.57
CA ARG A 309 -12.69 -40.71 31.21
C ARG A 309 -12.58 -42.23 31.05
N ASP A 310 -12.28 -42.72 29.85
CA ASP A 310 -12.12 -44.15 29.58
C ASP A 310 -10.99 -44.77 30.40
N LYS A 311 -9.86 -44.05 30.54
CA LYS A 311 -8.76 -44.47 31.44
C LYS A 311 -9.22 -44.58 32.89
N ARG A 312 -10.04 -43.64 33.39
CA ARG A 312 -10.61 -43.70 34.74
C ARG A 312 -11.59 -44.86 34.88
N ILE A 313 -12.45 -45.09 33.90
CA ILE A 313 -13.41 -46.21 33.91
C ILE A 313 -12.66 -47.53 34.00
N LYS A 314 -11.64 -47.75 33.14
CA LYS A 314 -10.80 -48.96 33.20
C LYS A 314 -10.11 -49.15 34.56
N SER A 315 -9.65 -48.06 35.18
CA SER A 315 -9.10 -48.09 36.54
C SER A 315 -10.14 -48.57 37.55
N PHE A 316 -11.34 -47.98 37.54
CA PHE A 316 -12.43 -48.39 38.44
C PHE A 316 -12.92 -49.82 38.19
N GLU A 317 -12.95 -50.27 36.94
CA GLU A 317 -13.27 -51.66 36.60
C GLU A 317 -12.25 -52.64 37.18
N SER A 318 -10.95 -52.32 37.09
CA SER A 318 -9.90 -53.15 37.68
C SER A 318 -9.98 -53.18 39.21
N GLU A 319 -10.28 -52.05 39.85
CA GLU A 319 -10.47 -51.96 41.31
C GLU A 319 -11.71 -52.75 41.76
N ASN A 320 -12.81 -52.66 41.02
CA ASN A 320 -14.01 -53.47 41.29
C ASN A 320 -13.76 -54.97 41.11
N GLN A 321 -12.97 -55.40 40.12
CA GLN A 321 -12.58 -56.81 39.98
C GLN A 321 -11.75 -57.28 41.18
N ASN A 322 -10.80 -56.46 41.64
CA ASN A 322 -10.01 -56.76 42.84
C ASN A 322 -10.91 -56.91 44.08
N LEU A 323 -11.81 -55.95 44.32
CA LEU A 323 -12.76 -56.00 45.43
C LEU A 323 -13.67 -57.24 45.37
N LYS A 324 -14.15 -57.63 44.17
CA LYS A 324 -14.91 -58.88 44.00
C LYS A 324 -14.09 -60.10 44.39
N SER A 325 -12.83 -60.19 43.97
CA SER A 325 -11.95 -61.30 44.32
C SER A 325 -11.67 -61.37 45.83
N GLU A 326 -11.50 -60.21 46.47
CA GLU A 326 -11.27 -60.11 47.92
C GLU A 326 -12.51 -60.52 48.71
N ASN A 327 -13.70 -60.10 48.27
CA ASN A 327 -14.97 -60.52 48.86
C ASN A 327 -15.20 -62.03 48.73
N GLN A 328 -14.90 -62.63 47.57
CA GLN A 328 -14.97 -64.09 47.40
C GLN A 328 -14.03 -64.83 48.35
N LYS A 329 -12.83 -64.27 48.61
CA LYS A 329 -11.89 -64.84 49.59
C LYS A 329 -12.46 -64.78 51.01
N LYS A 330 -12.97 -63.61 51.43
CA LYS A 330 -13.61 -63.43 52.75
C LYS A 330 -14.83 -64.34 52.93
N GLU A 331 -15.63 -64.56 51.89
CA GLU A 331 -16.74 -65.51 51.93
C GLU A 331 -16.28 -66.96 52.14
N LYS A 332 -15.20 -67.39 51.47
CA LYS A 332 -14.61 -68.72 51.69
C LYS A 332 -14.11 -68.88 53.13
N GLU A 333 -13.37 -67.90 53.64
CA GLU A 333 -12.88 -67.87 55.02
C GLU A 333 -14.04 -67.92 56.03
N SER A 334 -15.11 -67.15 55.80
CA SER A 334 -16.31 -67.17 56.63
C SER A 334 -17.00 -68.54 56.63
N LYS A 335 -17.12 -69.20 55.47
CA LYS A 335 -17.68 -70.56 55.37
C LYS A 335 -16.83 -71.58 56.13
N GLU A 336 -15.51 -71.52 56.03
CA GLU A 336 -14.61 -72.39 56.79
C GLU A 336 -14.75 -72.19 58.30
N ILE A 337 -14.87 -70.94 58.76
CA ILE A 337 -15.11 -70.62 60.18
C ILE A 337 -16.47 -71.18 60.62
N GLN A 338 -17.52 -71.03 59.83
CA GLN A 338 -18.85 -71.59 60.12
C GLN A 338 -18.82 -73.12 60.21
N GLU A 339 -18.07 -73.80 59.34
CA GLU A 339 -17.90 -75.25 59.42
C GLU A 339 -17.14 -75.68 60.68
N LYS A 340 -16.06 -74.97 61.05
CA LYS A 340 -15.34 -75.21 62.31
C LYS A 340 -16.27 -75.05 63.51
N LEU A 341 -17.05 -73.97 63.57
CA LEU A 341 -18.04 -73.72 64.63
C LEU A 341 -19.13 -74.79 64.67
N LYS A 342 -19.59 -75.31 63.53
CA LYS A 342 -20.56 -76.42 63.49
C LYS A 342 -19.97 -77.70 64.08
N LYS A 343 -18.73 -78.06 63.74
CA LYS A 343 -18.04 -79.23 64.31
C LYS A 343 -17.86 -79.07 65.82
N GLU A 344 -17.45 -77.89 66.27
CA GLU A 344 -17.26 -77.59 67.68
C GLU A 344 -18.58 -77.67 68.47
N ASN A 345 -19.68 -77.12 67.93
CA ASN A 345 -21.01 -77.23 68.51
C ASN A 345 -21.54 -78.67 68.54
N GLN A 346 -21.21 -79.50 67.54
CA GLN A 346 -21.54 -80.92 67.55
C GLN A 346 -20.77 -81.67 68.64
N ASN A 347 -19.48 -81.38 68.81
CA ASN A 347 -18.66 -81.94 69.88
C ASN A 347 -19.22 -81.57 71.25
N LEU A 348 -19.56 -80.29 71.47
CA LEU A 348 -20.22 -79.82 72.70
C LEU A 348 -21.55 -80.53 72.97
N LYS A 349 -22.38 -80.75 71.94
CA LYS A 349 -23.63 -81.53 72.10
C LYS A 349 -23.38 -82.98 72.51
N GLN A 350 -22.39 -83.64 71.92
CA GLN A 350 -22.03 -85.01 72.29
C GLN A 350 -21.49 -85.08 73.72
N GLU A 351 -20.68 -84.10 74.13
CA GLU A 351 -20.16 -84.00 75.49
C GLU A 351 -21.27 -83.75 76.51
N ASN A 352 -22.23 -82.87 76.19
CA ASN A 352 -23.40 -82.62 77.03
C ASN A 352 -24.32 -83.85 77.14
N GLN A 353 -24.55 -84.58 76.04
CA GLN A 353 -25.31 -85.84 76.07
C GLN A 353 -24.62 -86.92 76.91
N LYS A 354 -23.28 -86.95 76.89
CA LYS A 354 -22.49 -87.85 77.75
C LYS A 354 -22.67 -87.49 79.23
N LYS A 355 -22.56 -86.20 79.58
CA LYS A 355 -22.82 -85.69 80.94
C LYS A 355 -24.26 -85.94 81.40
N GLU A 356 -25.25 -85.81 80.52
CA GLU A 356 -26.64 -86.15 80.82
C GLU A 356 -26.85 -87.65 81.08
N LYS A 357 -26.20 -88.53 80.31
CA LYS A 357 -26.26 -89.98 80.54
C LYS A 357 -25.64 -90.35 81.89
N GLU A 358 -24.48 -89.77 82.21
CA GLU A 358 -23.84 -89.95 83.52
C GLU A 358 -24.74 -89.45 84.67
N SER A 359 -25.39 -88.29 84.49
CA SER A 359 -26.35 -87.75 85.46
C SER A 359 -27.58 -88.65 85.65
N LYS A 360 -28.13 -89.21 84.56
CA LYS A 360 -29.27 -90.14 84.62
C LYS A 360 -28.89 -91.46 85.30
N GLU A 361 -27.70 -92.00 85.07
CA GLU A 361 -27.20 -93.17 85.80
C GLU A 361 -27.04 -92.90 87.31
N ILE A 362 -26.59 -91.69 87.68
CA ILE A 362 -26.52 -91.27 89.08
C ILE A 362 -27.93 -91.17 89.68
N GLN A 363 -28.89 -90.59 88.96
CA GLN A 363 -30.29 -90.49 89.41
C GLN A 363 -30.99 -91.86 89.53
N GLU A 364 -30.72 -92.82 88.64
CA GLU A 364 -31.24 -94.18 88.75
C GLU A 364 -30.62 -94.95 89.94
N LYS A 365 -29.32 -94.76 90.20
CA LYS A 365 -28.68 -95.29 91.41
C LYS A 365 -29.29 -94.72 92.69
N LEU A 366 -29.68 -93.44 92.69
CA LEU A 366 -30.39 -92.80 93.82
C LEU A 366 -31.83 -93.32 93.98
N LYS A 367 -32.58 -93.52 92.89
CA LYS A 367 -33.93 -94.11 92.92
C LYS A 367 -33.96 -95.58 93.36
N ARG A 368 -32.90 -96.36 93.06
CA ARG A 368 -32.75 -97.74 93.56
C ARG A 368 -32.45 -97.80 95.05
N LYS A 369 -31.87 -96.74 95.64
CA LYS A 369 -31.75 -96.59 97.10
C LYS A 369 -33.09 -96.22 97.75
N SER A 370 -33.87 -95.30 97.16
CA SER A 370 -35.14 -94.86 97.76
C SER A 370 -36.26 -95.93 97.72
N LYS A 371 -36.17 -96.94 96.84
CA LYS A 371 -37.11 -98.08 96.80
C LYS A 371 -36.80 -99.20 97.80
N LYS A 372 -35.72 -99.11 98.58
CA LYS A 372 -35.36 -100.07 99.63
C LYS A 372 -35.77 -99.63 101.04
N GLU A 373 -36.40 -98.47 101.21
CA GLU A 373 -36.68 -97.88 102.54
C GLU A 373 -38.16 -97.54 102.82
N ARG A 374 -39.13 -97.99 102.01
CA ARG A 374 -40.56 -97.90 102.39
C ARG A 374 -41.36 -99.10 101.92
#